data_AF-A0AA37UVF3-F1
#
_entry.id   AF-A0AA37UVF3-F1
#
_cell.length_a   1.000
_cell.length_b   1.000
_cell.length_c   1.000
_cell.angle_alpha   90.00
_cell.angle_beta   90.00
_cell.angle_gamma   90.00
#
_symmetry.space_group_name_H-M   'P 1'
#
loop_
_entity.id
_entity.type
_entity.pdbx_description
1 polymer ?
#
loop_
_entity_poly.entity_id
_entity_poly.type
_entity_poly.pdbx_seq_one_letter_code
_entity_poly.pdbx_strand_id
1 'polypeptide(L)'
;MSGPLSDLEHQATPVTGFDYRPQPGVLGEWSLRVSGYEDDDLNGQLDLLPPRGLVEVESTIELWEEEYAEETGAHITRIHGGYGWREFEWDNGTVHRYEWEHVLIDLRCQLCMRPQTARIYMVTDELWERSGLEGWPCWRCLEKAVGRRLVPADFKPGVPCNSAEANHEPELFARIGLIG
;
A
#
# COMPACT_ATOMS: atom_id res chain seq x y z
N MET A 1 0.96 17.95 -66.15
CA MET A 1 1.99 17.99 -65.09
C MET A 1 1.56 19.03 -64.07
N SER A 2 1.82 18.76 -62.79
CA SER A 2 1.53 19.60 -61.61
C SER A 2 0.08 19.53 -61.07
N GLY A 3 -0.15 18.57 -60.17
CA GLY A 3 -1.20 18.65 -59.15
C GLY A 3 -0.59 19.12 -57.82
N PRO A 4 -1.35 19.80 -56.94
CA PRO A 4 -0.80 20.44 -55.74
C PRO A 4 -0.50 19.44 -54.63
N LEU A 5 0.60 19.69 -53.92
CA LEU A 5 1.01 19.03 -52.69
C LEU A 5 -0.01 19.36 -51.60
N SER A 6 -0.63 18.33 -51.03
CA SER A 6 -1.47 18.46 -49.84
C SER A 6 -0.57 18.55 -48.61
N ASP A 7 -0.54 19.71 -47.98
CA ASP A 7 -0.03 19.90 -46.62
C ASP A 7 -0.92 19.11 -45.64
N LEU A 8 -0.45 17.92 -45.24
CA LEU A 8 -0.93 17.24 -44.06
C LEU A 8 0.04 17.55 -42.92
N GLU A 9 -0.08 18.75 -42.37
CA GLU A 9 0.44 19.07 -41.04
C GLU A 9 -0.15 18.07 -40.04
N HIS A 10 0.62 17.05 -39.69
CA HIS A 10 0.39 16.29 -38.47
C HIS A 10 0.68 17.22 -37.30
N GLN A 11 -0.34 17.94 -36.84
CA GLN A 11 -0.31 18.58 -35.54
C GLN A 11 -0.18 17.48 -34.49
N ALA A 12 1.05 17.23 -34.05
CA ALA A 12 1.30 16.48 -32.83
C ALA A 12 0.69 17.29 -31.69
N THR A 13 -0.43 16.81 -31.16
CA THR A 13 -1.03 17.35 -29.93
C THR A 13 0.03 17.23 -28.83
N PRO A 14 0.41 18.34 -28.16
CA PRO A 14 1.33 18.25 -27.04
C PRO A 14 0.63 17.45 -25.95
N VAL A 15 1.28 16.37 -25.50
CA VAL A 15 0.85 15.59 -24.35
C VAL A 15 1.08 16.45 -23.10
N THR A 16 0.17 17.38 -22.83
CA THR A 16 0.17 18.21 -21.63
C THR A 16 -0.55 17.45 -20.52
N GLY A 17 0.11 16.44 -19.98
CA GLY A 17 -0.41 15.68 -18.85
C GLY A 17 0.46 14.46 -18.56
N PHE A 18 1.07 14.43 -17.37
CA PHE A 18 1.55 13.20 -16.80
C PHE A 18 0.33 12.41 -16.32
N ASP A 19 -0.22 11.57 -17.19
CA ASP A 19 -1.27 10.61 -16.82
C ASP A 19 -0.61 9.45 -16.07
N TYR A 20 -0.48 9.60 -14.75
CA TYR A 20 -0.13 8.47 -13.90
C TYR A 20 -1.21 7.40 -14.00
N ARG A 21 -0.85 6.24 -14.56
CA ARG A 21 -1.70 5.06 -14.56
C ARG A 21 -1.02 4.01 -13.69
N PRO A 22 -1.55 3.71 -12.48
CA PRO A 22 -0.99 2.65 -11.67
C PRO A 22 -1.04 1.35 -12.47
N GLN A 23 0.08 0.63 -12.49
CA GLN A 23 0.10 -0.70 -13.10
C GLN A 23 -0.85 -1.60 -12.31
N PRO A 24 -1.70 -2.42 -12.95
CA PRO A 24 -2.54 -3.35 -12.23
C PRO A 24 -1.71 -4.24 -11.29
N GLY A 25 -2.12 -4.32 -10.02
CA GLY A 25 -1.40 -5.04 -8.97
C GLY A 25 -0.27 -4.23 -8.29
N VAL A 26 -0.02 -2.99 -8.72
CA VAL A 26 0.86 -2.04 -8.02
C VAL A 26 0.00 -0.95 -7.40
N LEU A 27 0.02 -0.85 -6.07
CA LEU A 27 -0.67 0.21 -5.34
C LEU A 27 0.26 1.40 -5.16
N GLY A 28 -0.27 2.61 -5.34
CA GLY A 28 0.36 3.82 -4.87
C GLY A 28 -0.18 4.09 -3.47
N GLU A 29 0.71 4.13 -2.49
CA GLU A 29 0.39 4.37 -1.09
C GLU A 29 1.22 5.55 -0.60
N TRP A 30 0.80 6.17 0.50
CA TRP A 30 1.63 7.17 1.17
C TRP A 30 2.15 6.59 2.47
N SER A 31 3.46 6.70 2.70
CA SER A 31 4.07 6.41 3.98
C SER A 31 4.16 7.70 4.79
N LEU A 32 3.93 7.61 6.09
CA LEU A 32 4.10 8.70 7.05
C LEU A 32 5.08 8.26 8.14
N ARG A 33 6.12 9.07 8.33
CA ARG A 33 7.08 8.95 9.42
C ARG A 33 6.90 10.13 10.36
N VAL A 34 6.94 9.83 11.65
CA VAL A 34 6.70 10.80 12.72
C VAL A 34 7.87 10.80 13.69
N SER A 35 8.17 11.97 14.25
CA SER A 35 9.14 12.09 15.33
C SER A 35 8.78 13.27 16.24
N GLY A 36 9.22 13.22 17.49
CA GLY A 36 9.09 14.31 18.44
C GLY A 36 8.03 14.11 19.53
N TYR A 37 7.34 12.96 19.51
CA TYR A 37 6.44 12.56 20.58
C TYR A 37 7.20 11.93 21.74
N GLU A 38 6.66 12.01 22.96
CA GLU A 38 7.19 11.25 24.10
C GLU A 38 6.83 9.76 24.03
N ASP A 39 5.76 9.43 23.31
CA ASP A 39 5.33 8.06 23.04
C ASP A 39 6.15 7.45 21.90
N ASP A 40 6.99 6.47 22.23
CA ASP A 40 7.81 5.73 21.26
C ASP A 40 6.95 4.98 20.22
N ASP A 41 5.69 4.64 20.55
CA ASP A 41 4.78 3.96 19.62
C ASP A 41 4.26 4.91 18.51
N LEU A 42 4.27 6.22 18.77
CA LEU A 42 3.95 7.25 17.77
C LEU A 42 5.17 7.64 16.94
N ASN A 43 6.38 7.39 17.43
CA ASN A 43 7.61 7.73 16.72
C ASN A 43 8.02 6.62 15.73
N GLY A 44 8.46 7.03 14.54
CA GLY A 44 8.96 6.13 13.51
C GLY A 44 8.05 6.04 12.29
N GLN A 45 8.25 4.99 11.48
CA GLN A 45 7.41 4.72 10.33
C GLN A 45 6.17 3.99 10.82
N LEU A 46 5.01 4.60 10.60
CA LEU A 46 3.77 4.00 11.06
C LEU A 46 3.29 2.97 10.03
N ASP A 47 3.35 1.70 10.42
CA ASP A 47 2.75 0.55 9.73
C ASP A 47 1.23 0.51 9.85
N LEU A 48 0.58 1.68 10.00
CA LEU A 48 -0.83 1.82 9.74
C LEU A 48 -1.07 1.23 8.35
N LEU A 49 -2.14 0.45 8.16
CA LEU A 49 -2.63 0.09 6.82
C LEU A 49 -2.50 1.36 5.97
N PRO A 50 -1.54 1.43 5.03
CA PRO A 50 -0.94 2.70 4.67
C PRO A 50 -2.04 3.68 4.27
N PRO A 51 -1.96 4.95 4.70
CA PRO A 51 -2.94 5.93 4.30
C PRO A 51 -3.04 5.89 2.77
N ARG A 52 -4.25 5.58 2.28
CA ARG A 52 -4.54 5.24 0.89
C ARG A 52 -4.38 6.44 -0.04
N GLY A 53 -4.11 7.61 0.52
CA GLY A 53 -3.90 8.86 -0.19
C GLY A 53 -3.30 9.94 0.70
N LEU A 54 -2.79 10.98 0.04
CA LEU A 54 -2.23 12.15 0.71
C LEU A 54 -3.26 12.82 1.65
N VAL A 55 -4.55 12.80 1.32
CA VAL A 55 -5.60 13.36 2.21
C VAL A 55 -5.63 12.66 3.56
N GLU A 56 -5.45 11.33 3.60
CA GLU A 56 -5.45 10.58 4.86
C GLU A 56 -4.21 10.92 5.69
N VAL A 57 -3.03 11.07 5.07
CA VAL A 57 -1.82 11.56 5.74
C VAL A 57 -2.06 12.91 6.40
N GLU A 58 -2.63 13.85 5.65
CA GLU A 58 -2.91 15.21 6.12
C GLU A 58 -3.89 15.22 7.30
N SER A 59 -4.99 14.47 7.19
CA SER A 59 -5.97 14.33 8.27
C SER A 59 -5.41 13.64 9.51
N THR A 60 -4.50 12.68 9.35
CA THR A 60 -3.82 12.05 10.50
C THR A 60 -2.92 13.03 11.24
N ILE A 61 -2.16 13.88 10.50
CA ILE A 61 -1.35 14.93 11.12
C ILE A 61 -2.25 15.92 11.88
N GLU A 62 -3.34 16.38 11.27
CA GLU A 62 -4.28 17.31 11.91
C GLU A 62 -4.85 16.71 13.21
N LEU A 63 -5.28 15.45 13.18
CA LEU A 63 -5.80 14.77 14.36
C LEU A 63 -4.79 14.71 15.50
N TRP A 64 -3.55 14.30 15.25
CA TRP A 64 -2.56 14.17 16.33
C TRP A 64 -2.06 15.51 16.87
N GLU A 65 -2.07 16.56 16.06
CA GLU A 65 -1.77 17.91 16.55
C GLU A 65 -2.92 18.42 17.43
N GLU A 66 -4.18 18.15 17.07
CA GLU A 66 -5.33 18.44 17.93
C GLU A 66 -5.26 17.67 19.26
N GLU A 67 -5.03 16.35 19.20
CA GLU A 67 -4.90 15.50 20.40
C GLU A 67 -3.76 15.98 21.30
N TYR A 68 -2.58 16.29 20.76
CA TYR A 68 -1.47 16.78 21.56
C TYR A 68 -1.75 18.14 22.21
N ALA A 69 -2.40 19.06 21.49
CA ALA A 69 -2.80 20.35 22.04
C ALA A 69 -3.81 20.18 23.19
N GLU A 70 -4.77 19.26 23.04
CA GLU A 70 -5.76 18.94 24.08
C GLU A 70 -5.11 18.30 25.32
N GLU A 71 -4.16 17.38 25.13
CA GLU A 71 -3.50 16.66 26.22
C GLU A 71 -2.51 17.54 27.02
N THR A 72 -1.75 18.39 26.33
CA THR A 72 -0.67 19.18 26.95
C THR A 72 -1.07 20.62 27.26
N GLY A 73 -2.12 21.14 26.62
CA GLY A 73 -2.48 22.56 26.61
C GLY A 73 -1.48 23.45 25.86
N ALA A 74 -0.50 22.85 25.18
CA ALA A 74 0.45 23.57 24.34
C ALA A 74 -0.23 24.10 23.08
N HIS A 75 0.38 25.11 22.46
CA HIS A 75 -0.07 25.60 21.16
C HIS A 75 1.09 25.78 20.19
N ILE A 76 0.78 25.59 18.92
CA ILE A 76 1.76 25.72 17.83
C ILE A 76 2.17 27.19 17.71
N THR A 77 3.48 27.43 17.78
CA THR A 77 4.10 28.76 17.62
C THR A 77 4.66 28.95 16.23
N ARG A 78 5.08 27.86 15.56
CA ARG A 78 5.63 27.90 14.22
C ARG A 78 5.37 26.61 13.48
N ILE A 79 5.05 26.74 12.19
CA ILE A 79 5.00 25.64 11.25
C ILE A 79 5.98 25.96 10.13
N HIS A 80 6.84 25.01 9.78
CA HIS A 80 7.68 25.09 8.59
C HIS A 80 7.75 23.74 7.90
N GLY A 81 8.07 23.74 6.60
CA GLY A 81 7.96 22.53 5.81
C GLY A 81 8.21 22.74 4.33
N GLY A 82 8.09 21.65 3.59
CA GLY A 82 8.25 21.60 2.14
C GLY A 82 7.46 20.45 1.53
N TYR A 83 7.83 20.07 0.31
CA TYR A 83 7.24 18.88 -0.31
C TYR A 83 7.67 17.63 0.47
N GLY A 84 6.69 16.89 1.01
CA GLY A 84 6.93 15.63 1.71
C GLY A 84 7.30 15.75 3.18
N TRP A 85 7.18 16.93 3.81
CA TRP A 85 7.39 17.05 5.26
C TRP A 85 6.86 18.36 5.87
N ARG A 86 6.57 18.33 7.16
CA ARG A 86 6.30 19.48 8.03
C ARG A 86 6.89 19.30 9.42
N GLU A 87 7.15 20.42 10.07
CA GLU A 87 7.61 20.50 11.43
C GLU A 87 6.82 21.57 12.18
N PHE A 88 6.40 21.22 13.39
CA PHE A 88 5.55 22.00 14.28
C PHE A 88 6.34 22.29 15.55
N GLU A 89 6.62 23.56 15.81
CA GLU A 89 7.26 24.02 17.04
C GLU A 89 6.19 24.50 18.03
N TRP A 90 6.18 23.92 19.21
CA TRP A 90 5.22 24.21 20.28
C TRP A 90 5.79 25.22 21.29
N ASP A 91 4.92 25.97 21.97
CA ASP A 91 5.33 26.95 22.99
C ASP A 91 6.00 26.33 24.21
N ASN A 92 5.74 25.05 24.48
CA ASN A 92 6.40 24.26 25.51
C ASN A 92 7.82 23.78 25.11
N GLY A 93 8.28 24.11 23.90
CA GLY A 93 9.59 23.74 23.37
C GLY A 93 9.64 22.38 22.66
N THR A 94 8.53 21.64 22.61
CA THR A 94 8.42 20.41 21.84
C THR A 94 8.43 20.71 20.35
N VAL A 95 8.96 19.77 19.57
CA VAL A 95 9.01 19.86 18.11
C VAL A 95 8.51 18.54 17.54
N HIS A 96 7.37 18.56 16.86
CA HIS A 96 6.87 17.42 16.11
C HIS A 96 7.26 17.53 14.65
N ARG A 97 7.68 16.42 14.05
CA ARG A 97 8.08 16.37 12.66
C ARG A 97 7.43 15.19 11.96
N TYR A 98 6.86 15.51 10.80
CA TYR A 98 6.15 14.62 9.91
C TYR A 98 6.83 14.59 8.56
N GLU A 99 7.14 13.40 8.07
CA GLU A 99 7.71 13.18 6.74
C GLU A 99 6.84 12.17 6.00
N TRP A 100 6.47 12.47 4.76
CA TRP A 100 5.67 11.58 3.95
C TRP A 100 6.21 11.42 2.54
N GLU A 101 6.11 10.20 2.04
CA GLU A 101 6.55 9.86 0.70
C GLU A 101 5.53 8.96 0.00
N HIS A 102 5.43 9.12 -1.31
CA HIS A 102 4.62 8.23 -2.14
C HIS A 102 5.42 6.97 -2.46
N VAL A 103 4.94 5.83 -1.97
CA VAL A 103 5.56 4.52 -2.16
C VAL A 103 4.72 3.67 -3.09
N LEU A 104 5.40 2.83 -3.88
CA LEU A 104 4.74 1.85 -4.73
C LEU A 104 4.82 0.48 -4.07
N ILE A 105 3.68 -0.09 -3.73
CA ILE A 105 3.59 -1.45 -3.21
C ILE A 105 3.24 -2.38 -4.37
N ASP A 106 4.22 -3.18 -4.79
CA ASP A 106 4.00 -4.21 -5.80
C ASP A 106 3.38 -5.46 -5.17
N LEU A 107 2.06 -5.60 -5.32
CA LEU A 107 1.30 -6.75 -4.86
C LEU A 107 1.20 -7.83 -5.93
N ARG A 108 1.96 -7.77 -7.03
CA ARG A 108 1.97 -8.85 -8.02
C ARG A 108 2.70 -10.06 -7.45
N CYS A 109 2.33 -11.24 -7.95
CA CYS A 109 3.09 -12.46 -7.66
C CYS A 109 4.54 -12.28 -8.09
N GLN A 110 5.50 -12.44 -7.16
CA GLN A 110 6.93 -12.29 -7.45
C GLN A 110 7.47 -13.32 -8.47
N LEU A 111 6.72 -14.38 -8.74
CA LEU A 111 7.11 -15.42 -9.70
C LEU A 111 6.51 -15.23 -11.09
N CYS A 112 5.23 -14.87 -11.19
CA CYS A 112 4.52 -14.77 -12.49
C CYS A 112 4.03 -13.38 -12.85
N MET A 113 4.27 -12.37 -12.01
CA MET A 113 3.93 -10.97 -12.19
C MET A 113 2.45 -10.70 -12.53
N ARG A 114 1.56 -11.66 -12.22
CA ARG A 114 0.14 -11.49 -12.50
C ARG A 114 -0.44 -10.35 -11.65
N PRO A 115 -1.25 -9.48 -12.26
CA PRO A 115 -1.79 -8.28 -11.61
C PRO A 115 -2.95 -8.57 -10.67
N GLN A 116 -3.45 -9.81 -10.65
CA GLN A 116 -4.33 -10.24 -9.57
C GLN A 116 -3.48 -10.13 -8.32
N THR A 117 -3.72 -9.05 -7.55
CA THR A 117 -3.15 -8.80 -6.22
C THR A 117 -2.90 -10.15 -5.58
N ALA A 118 -1.67 -10.44 -5.18
CA ALA A 118 -1.34 -11.57 -4.34
C ALA A 118 -2.19 -11.39 -3.08
N ARG A 119 -3.43 -11.91 -3.13
CA ARG A 119 -4.38 -11.81 -2.05
C ARG A 119 -3.70 -12.52 -0.91
N ILE A 120 -3.64 -11.86 0.24
CA ILE A 120 -2.93 -12.40 1.38
C ILE A 120 -3.66 -13.67 1.78
N TYR A 121 -2.99 -14.82 1.72
CA TYR A 121 -3.46 -16.11 2.22
C TYR A 121 -2.35 -16.71 3.06
N MET A 122 -2.69 -17.61 3.97
CA MET A 122 -1.71 -18.34 4.77
C MET A 122 -1.95 -19.83 4.70
N VAL A 123 -0.94 -20.58 4.23
CA VAL A 123 -0.96 -22.04 4.27
C VAL A 123 -0.23 -22.58 5.50
N THR A 124 -0.39 -23.86 5.80
CA THR A 124 0.36 -24.53 6.87
C THR A 124 1.87 -24.43 6.64
N ASP A 125 2.64 -24.38 7.72
CA ASP A 125 4.09 -24.24 7.64
C ASP A 125 4.73 -25.42 6.90
N GLU A 126 4.20 -26.64 7.11
CA GLU A 126 4.64 -27.84 6.38
C GLU A 126 4.44 -27.72 4.87
N LEU A 127 3.29 -27.20 4.42
CA LEU A 127 3.03 -27.00 2.99
C LEU A 127 3.94 -25.92 2.41
N TRP A 128 4.12 -24.83 3.16
CA TRP A 128 5.00 -23.74 2.76
C TRP A 128 6.45 -24.20 2.60
N GLU A 129 6.99 -24.89 3.61
CA GLU A 129 8.34 -25.45 3.58
C GLU A 129 8.52 -26.42 2.41
N ARG A 130 7.55 -27.31 2.18
CA ARG A 130 7.57 -28.25 1.04
C ARG A 130 7.55 -27.56 -0.32
N SER A 131 7.02 -26.34 -0.41
CA SER A 131 6.96 -25.62 -1.69
C SER A 131 8.34 -25.16 -2.17
N GLY A 132 9.29 -24.95 -1.26
CA GLY A 132 10.62 -24.39 -1.55
C GLY A 132 10.57 -22.98 -2.15
N LEU A 133 9.44 -22.27 -2.03
CA LEU A 133 9.29 -20.91 -2.53
C LEU A 133 9.73 -19.90 -1.47
N GLU A 134 10.25 -18.76 -1.95
CA GLU A 134 10.53 -17.58 -1.13
C GLU A 134 9.59 -16.43 -1.54
N GLY A 135 9.40 -15.48 -0.63
CA GLY A 135 8.66 -14.25 -0.88
C GLY A 135 7.13 -14.44 -0.96
N TRP A 136 6.49 -13.72 -1.88
CA TRP A 136 5.02 -13.58 -1.95
C TRP A 136 4.43 -14.14 -3.27
N PRO A 137 4.42 -15.46 -3.47
CA PRO A 137 3.84 -16.10 -4.64
C PRO A 137 2.30 -16.12 -4.55
N CYS A 138 1.63 -15.99 -5.69
CA CYS A 138 0.21 -16.29 -5.75
C CYS A 138 -0.06 -17.78 -5.52
N TRP A 139 -1.26 -18.09 -5.04
CA TRP A 139 -1.68 -19.45 -4.72
C TRP A 139 -1.57 -20.42 -5.92
N ARG A 140 -1.70 -19.93 -7.17
CA ARG A 140 -1.48 -20.74 -8.39
C ARG A 140 -0.02 -21.14 -8.59
N CYS A 141 0.92 -20.25 -8.27
CA CYS A 141 2.34 -20.58 -8.30
C CYS A 141 2.70 -21.55 -7.17
N LEU A 142 2.07 -21.39 -6.00
CA LEU A 142 2.20 -22.36 -4.91
C LEU A 142 1.68 -23.75 -5.34
N GLU A 143 0.48 -23.85 -5.93
CA GLU A 143 -0.05 -25.12 -6.48
C GLU A 143 0.91 -25.78 -7.47
N LYS A 144 1.50 -24.98 -8.36
CA LYS A 144 2.49 -25.46 -9.33
C LYS A 144 3.75 -26.01 -8.63
N ALA A 145 4.24 -25.32 -7.60
CA ALA A 145 5.43 -25.73 -6.86
C ALA A 145 5.19 -27.03 -6.06
N VAL A 146 4.04 -27.14 -5.39
CA VAL A 146 3.69 -28.35 -4.62
C VAL A 146 3.16 -29.50 -5.48
N GLY A 147 2.93 -29.25 -6.79
CA GLY A 147 2.51 -30.25 -7.76
C GLY A 147 1.06 -30.71 -7.63
N ARG A 148 0.21 -29.97 -6.91
CA ARG A 148 -1.21 -30.30 -6.73
C ARG A 148 -2.06 -29.06 -6.45
N ARG A 149 -3.38 -29.22 -6.57
CA ARG A 149 -4.34 -28.20 -6.12
C ARG A 149 -4.35 -28.07 -4.61
N LEU A 150 -4.53 -26.84 -4.13
CA LEU A 150 -4.75 -26.56 -2.71
C LEU A 150 -6.15 -27.04 -2.30
N VAL A 151 -6.27 -27.45 -1.04
CA VAL A 151 -7.51 -27.89 -0.40
C VAL A 151 -7.69 -27.15 0.94
N PRO A 152 -8.90 -27.12 1.53
CA PRO A 152 -9.14 -26.37 2.77
C PRO A 152 -8.16 -26.69 3.91
N ALA A 153 -7.75 -27.96 4.03
CA ALA A 153 -6.80 -28.41 5.06
C ALA A 153 -5.37 -27.84 4.90
N ASP A 154 -5.05 -27.25 3.74
CA ASP A 154 -3.77 -26.59 3.49
C ASP A 154 -3.68 -25.20 4.11
N PHE A 155 -4.81 -24.60 4.47
CA PHE A 155 -4.87 -23.23 4.96
C PHE A 155 -4.86 -23.20 6.49
N LYS A 156 -4.17 -22.21 7.07
CA LYS A 156 -4.19 -22.02 8.53
C LYS A 156 -5.60 -21.65 8.97
N PRO A 157 -6.21 -22.36 9.94
CA PRO A 157 -7.52 -22.01 10.46
C PRO A 157 -7.43 -20.78 11.38
N GLY A 158 -8.51 -19.98 11.42
CA GLY A 158 -8.66 -18.89 12.39
C GLY A 158 -7.81 -17.64 12.14
N VAL A 159 -7.11 -17.56 11.01
CA VAL A 159 -6.36 -16.34 10.63
C VAL A 159 -7.22 -15.40 9.78
N PRO A 160 -7.19 -14.07 10.02
CA PRO A 160 -8.03 -13.12 9.29
C PRO A 160 -7.86 -13.16 7.77
N CYS A 161 -6.66 -13.45 7.27
CA CYS A 161 -6.41 -13.51 5.83
C CYS A 161 -7.03 -14.74 5.14
N ASN A 162 -7.50 -15.74 5.87
CA ASN A 162 -8.20 -16.92 5.32
C ASN A 162 -9.70 -16.91 5.68
N SER A 163 -10.27 -15.76 6.06
CA SER A 163 -11.67 -15.66 6.47
C SER A 163 -12.58 -15.18 5.32
N ALA A 164 -13.91 -15.22 5.54
CA ALA A 164 -14.89 -14.78 4.56
C ALA A 164 -14.88 -13.26 4.32
N GLU A 165 -14.39 -12.51 5.30
CA GLU A 165 -14.22 -11.06 5.25
C GLU A 165 -13.01 -10.65 4.40
N ALA A 166 -12.07 -11.57 4.15
CA ALA A 166 -10.95 -11.32 3.27
C ALA A 166 -11.42 -11.27 1.80
N ASN A 167 -10.89 -10.29 1.06
CA ASN A 167 -11.25 -10.05 -0.34
C ASN A 167 -10.52 -11.03 -1.27
N HIS A 168 -10.94 -12.29 -1.26
CA HIS A 168 -10.43 -13.36 -2.12
C HIS A 168 -11.16 -13.41 -3.46
N GLU A 169 -10.45 -13.83 -4.51
CA GLU A 169 -11.12 -14.22 -5.75
C GLU A 169 -11.94 -15.51 -5.54
N PRO A 170 -13.04 -15.73 -6.29
CA PRO A 170 -13.93 -16.87 -6.07
C PRO A 170 -13.21 -18.23 -6.09
N GLU A 171 -12.16 -18.36 -6.90
CA GLU A 171 -11.38 -19.61 -6.97
C GLU A 171 -10.58 -19.86 -5.70
N LEU A 172 -9.88 -18.85 -5.16
CA LEU A 172 -9.15 -18.97 -3.91
C LEU A 172 -10.11 -19.17 -2.73
N PHE A 173 -11.25 -18.47 -2.73
CA PHE A 173 -12.33 -18.64 -1.76
C PHE A 173 -12.83 -20.10 -1.72
N ALA A 174 -12.95 -20.74 -2.89
CA ALA A 174 -13.25 -22.18 -3.00
C ALA A 174 -12.14 -23.07 -2.42
N ARG A 175 -10.87 -22.73 -2.67
CA ARG A 175 -9.71 -23.51 -2.19
C ARG A 175 -9.61 -23.47 -0.66
N ILE A 176 -9.88 -22.33 -0.05
CA ILE A 176 -9.90 -22.15 1.41
C ILE A 176 -11.09 -22.91 2.03
N GLY A 177 -12.16 -23.14 1.27
CA GLY A 177 -13.36 -23.82 1.74
C GLY A 177 -14.40 -22.87 2.34
N LEU A 178 -14.44 -21.63 1.86
CA LEU A 178 -15.36 -20.60 2.34
C LEU A 178 -16.67 -20.54 1.55
N ILE A 179 -16.80 -21.31 0.47
CA ILE A 179 -18.06 -21.44 -0.27
C ILE A 179 -19.04 -22.26 0.58
N GLY A 180 -20.05 -21.57 1.12
CA GLY A 180 -21.29 -22.16 1.63
C GLY A 180 -22.34 -22.35 0.54
#